data_AF-J0MVQ5-F1
#
_entry.id   AF-J0MVQ5-F1
#
_cell.length_a   1.000
_cell.length_b   1.000
_cell.length_c   1.000
_cell.angle_alpha   90.00
_cell.angle_beta   90.00
_cell.angle_gamma   90.00
#
_symmetry.space_group_name_H-M   'P 1'
#
loop_
_entity.id
_entity.type
_entity.pdbx_description
1 polymer ?
#
loop_
_entity_poly.entity_id
_entity_poly.type
_entity_poly.pdbx_seq_one_letter_code
_entity_poly.pdbx_strand_id
1 'polypeptide(L)' 'MAVERKRYTISVPLEVEAELNELKRDRYCQTTRNEMFRDLLVRGLSTLQMEQIGEKTIQERTPESKITEG' A
#
# COMPACT_ATOMS: atom_id res chain seq x y z
N MET A 1 1.99 24.33 11.98
CA MET A 1 3.27 23.74 11.54
C MET A 1 3.19 23.50 10.04
N ALA A 2 4.04 24.15 9.24
CA ALA A 2 4.04 23.97 7.80
C ALA A 2 4.67 22.61 7.48
N VAL A 3 3.85 21.64 7.05
CA VAL A 3 4.35 20.36 6.56
C VAL A 3 5.10 20.61 5.25
N GLU A 4 6.38 20.26 5.19
CA GLU A 4 7.18 20.38 3.98
C GLU A 4 6.58 19.49 2.87
N ARG A 5 6.14 20.09 1.77
CA ARG A 5 5.55 19.37 0.63
C ARG A 5 6.51 19.38 -0.54
N LYS A 6 6.89 18.19 -1.00
CA LYS A 6 7.70 17.99 -2.22
C LYS A 6 6.79 17.69 -3.42
N ARG A 7 7.18 18.19 -4.60
CA ARG A 7 6.48 17.94 -5.87
C ARG A 7 7.28 16.95 -6.69
N TYR A 8 6.59 15.97 -7.25
CA TYR A 8 7.14 14.93 -8.10
C TYR A 8 6.32 14.85 -9.39
N THR A 9 6.99 14.44 -10.47
CA THR A 9 6.35 14.08 -11.73
C THR A 9 6.67 12.61 -12.00
N ILE A 10 5.66 11.83 -12.34
CA ILE A 10 5.79 10.42 -12.68
C ILE A 10 5.14 10.18 -14.03
N SER A 11 5.71 9.24 -14.79
CA SER A 11 5.07 8.68 -15.97
C SER A 11 4.46 7.33 -15.58
N VAL A 12 3.26 7.05 -16.06
CA VAL A 12 2.56 5.78 -15.85
C VAL A 12 2.09 5.22 -17.20
N PRO A 13 1.85 3.90 -17.30
CA PRO A 13 1.19 3.32 -18.46
C PRO A 13 -0.18 3.98 -18.72
N LEU A 14 -0.60 4.02 -19.99
CA LEU A 14 -1.84 4.70 -20.40
C LEU A 14 -3.07 4.05 -19.75
N GLU A 15 -3.03 2.73 -19.59
CA GLU A 15 -4.08 1.93 -18.98
C GLU A 15 -4.28 2.35 -17.51
N VAL A 16 -3.18 2.52 -16.78
CA VAL A 16 -3.20 2.98 -15.39
C VAL A 16 -3.72 4.41 -15.30
N GLU A 17 -3.36 5.29 -16.24
CA GLU A 17 -3.92 6.64 -16.28
C GLU A 17 -5.44 6.63 -16.52
N ALA A 18 -5.94 5.79 -17.41
CA ALA A 18 -7.37 5.65 -17.67
C ALA A 18 -8.13 5.21 -16.41
N GLU A 19 -7.64 4.17 -15.72
CA GLU A 19 -8.21 3.69 -14.46
C GLU A 19 -8.21 4.77 -13.37
N LEU A 20 -7.10 5.52 -13.23
CA LEU A 20 -7.01 6.62 -12.27
C LEU A 20 -8.01 7.74 -12.57
N ASN A 21 -8.28 8.01 -13.85
CA ASN A 21 -9.25 9.01 -14.27
C ASN A 21 -10.70 8.57 -14.01
N GLU A 22 -11.03 7.31 -14.28
CA GLU A 22 -12.33 6.72 -13.94
C GLU A 22 -12.56 6.74 -12.42
N LEU A 23 -11.57 6.27 -11.65
CA LEU A 23 -11.63 6.29 -10.20
C LEU A 23 -11.77 7.71 -9.64
N LYS A 24 -11.10 8.70 -10.26
CA LYS A 24 -11.22 10.11 -9.91
C LYS A 24 -12.65 10.62 -10.11
N ARG A 25 -13.30 10.21 -11.19
CA ARG A 25 -14.68 10.57 -11.52
C ARG A 25 -15.68 9.93 -10.56
N ASP A 26 -15.48 8.66 -10.23
CA ASP A 26 -16.49 7.88 -9.52
C ASP A 26 -16.41 8.03 -8.00
N ARG A 27 -15.20 7.96 -7.43
CA ARG A 27 -15.01 7.88 -5.97
C ARG A 27 -14.36 9.11 -5.36
N TYR A 28 -13.62 9.87 -6.16
CA TYR A 28 -12.87 11.04 -5.68
C TYR A 28 -13.37 12.34 -6.32
N CYS A 29 -14.61 12.40 -6.82
CA CYS A 29 -15.14 13.53 -7.59
C CYS A 29 -14.95 14.90 -6.89
N GLN A 30 -15.03 14.94 -5.57
CA GLN A 30 -14.94 16.15 -4.74
C GLN A 30 -13.53 16.52 -4.25
N THR A 31 -12.51 15.68 -4.50
CA THR A 31 -11.13 15.93 -4.04
C THR A 31 -10.20 16.28 -5.20
N THR A 32 -9.00 16.77 -4.89
CA THR A 32 -7.96 16.99 -5.90
C THR A 32 -7.26 15.69 -6.29
N ARG A 33 -6.67 15.63 -7.49
CA ARG A 33 -5.87 14.47 -7.94
C ARG A 33 -4.70 14.17 -6.97
N ASN A 34 -4.12 15.19 -6.35
CA ASN A 34 -3.05 15.03 -5.35
C ASN A 34 -3.55 14.39 -4.05
N GLU A 35 -4.76 14.73 -3.59
CA GLU A 35 -5.35 14.10 -2.40
C GLU A 35 -5.71 12.64 -2.68
N MET A 36 -6.30 12.37 -3.83
CA MET A 36 -6.54 10.99 -4.30
C MET A 36 -5.25 10.18 -4.31
N PHE A 37 -4.17 10.68 -4.92
CA PHE A 37 -2.90 9.97 -4.95
C PHE A 37 -2.33 9.71 -3.54
N ARG A 38 -2.41 10.67 -2.62
CA ARG A 38 -1.96 10.45 -1.24
C ARG A 38 -2.76 9.35 -0.55
N ASP A 39 -4.07 9.34 -0.70
CA ASP A 39 -4.93 8.30 -0.13
C ASP A 39 -4.61 6.92 -0.71
N LEU A 40 -4.49 6.82 -2.05
CA LEU A 40 -4.12 5.57 -2.72
C LEU A 40 -2.75 5.06 -2.28
N LEU A 41 -1.75 5.94 -2.14
CA LEU A 41 -0.43 5.58 -1.65
C LEU A 41 -0.47 5.07 -0.21
N VAL A 42 -1.20 5.74 0.69
CA VAL A 42 -1.33 5.30 2.09
C VAL A 42 -2.00 3.92 2.16
N ARG A 43 -3.08 3.70 1.40
CA ARG A 43 -3.77 2.41 1.34
C ARG A 43 -2.85 1.31 0.79
N GLY A 44 -2.18 1.57 -0.33
CA GLY A 44 -1.25 0.62 -0.94
C GLY A 44 -0.09 0.25 -0.02
N LEU A 45 0.52 1.24 0.64
CA LEU A 45 1.59 1.01 1.61
C LEU A 45 1.10 0.22 2.83
N SER A 46 -0.12 0.48 3.31
CA SER A 46 -0.70 -0.27 4.42
C SER A 46 -0.91 -1.73 4.04
N THR A 47 -1.45 -2.02 2.86
CA THR A 47 -1.60 -3.39 2.36
C THR A 47 -0.25 -4.11 2.25
N LEU A 48 0.76 -3.47 1.66
CA LEU A 48 2.10 -4.05 1.51
C LEU A 48 2.79 -4.32 2.87
N GLN A 49 2.56 -3.47 3.88
CA GLN A 49 3.09 -3.70 5.22
C GLN A 49 2.41 -4.90 5.89
N MET A 50 1.10 -5.06 5.70
CA MET A 50 0.35 -6.20 6.24
C MET A 50 0.80 -7.52 5.61
N GLU A 51 1.05 -7.54 4.30
CA GLU A 51 1.60 -8.70 3.59
C GLU A 51 2.97 -9.12 4.14
N GLN A 52 3.87 -8.14 4.35
CA GLN A 52 5.20 -8.40 4.93
C GLN A 52 5.15 -8.92 6.38
N ILE A 53 4.18 -8.48 7.19
CA ILE A 53 3.97 -8.99 8.55
C ILE A 53 3.41 -10.41 8.51
N GLY A 54 2.51 -10.70 7.56
CA GLY A 54 1.98 -12.04 7.31
C GLY A 54 3.07 -13.04 6.94
N GLU A 55 4.01 -12.67 6.08
CA GLU A 55 5.16 -13.51 5.70
C GLU A 55 6.13 -13.75 6.86
N LYS A 56 6.43 -12.73 7.68
CA LYS A 56 7.30 -12.90 8.87
C LYS A 56 6.71 -13.84 9.92
N THR A 57 5.39 -13.84 10.10
CA THR A 57 4.72 -14.66 11.13
C THR A 57 4.73 -16.16 10.80
N ILE A 58 4.94 -16.54 9.53
CA ILE A 58 4.97 -17.95 9.12
C ILE A 58 6.35 -18.58 9.38
N GLN A 59 7.43 -17.80 9.42
CA GLN A 59 8.78 -18.35 9.67
C GLN A 59 9.09 -18.60 11.16
N GLU A 60 8.34 -18.01 12.10
CA GLU A 60 8.63 -18.13 13.54
C GLU A 60 7.91 -19.28 14.26
N ARG A 61 7.11 -20.10 13.56
CA ARG A 61 6.44 -21.28 14.15
C ARG A 61 6.96 -22.61 13.61
N THR A 62 8.26 -22.84 13.72
CA THR A 62 8.76 -24.22 13.71
C THR A 62 8.78 -24.68 15.18
N PRO A 63 7.85 -25.53 15.65
CA PRO A 63 8.00 -26.14 16.95
C PRO A 63 9.20 -27.08 16.88
N GLU A 64 10.26 -26.77 17.63
CA GLU A 64 11.29 -27.76 17.93
C GLU A 64 10.62 -28.92 18.66
N SER A 65 10.28 -29.97 17.93
CA SER A 65 9.92 -31.27 18.48
C SER A 65 11.11 -31.80 19.28
N LYS A 66 11.16 -31.51 20.58
CA LYS A 66 11.92 -32.33 21.53
C LYS A 66 11.06 -33.54 21.89
N ILE A 67 11.10 -34.53 21.01
CA ILE A 67 11.03 -35.93 21.44
C ILE A 67 12.30 -36.18 22.25
N THR A 68 12.15 -36.47 23.53
CA THR A 68 13.19 -37.19 24.28
C THR A 68 12.48 -38.10 25.25
N GLU A 69 12.48 -39.38 24.88
CA GLU A 69 12.14 -40.51 25.72
C GLU A 69 13.09 -40.56 26.93
N GLY A 70 12.55 -40.98 28.08
CA GLY A 70 13.30 -41.23 29.31
C GLY A 70 12.40 -41.90 30.35
#